data_AF-A0A2V5QXQ4-F1
#
_entry.id   AF-A0A2V5QXQ4-F1
#
_cell.length_a   1.000
_cell.length_b   1.000
_cell.length_c   1.000
_cell.angle_alpha   90.00
_cell.angle_beta   90.00
_cell.angle_gamma   90.00
#
_symmetry.space_group_name_H-M   'P 1'
#
loop_
_entity.id
_entity.type
_entity.pdbx_description
1 polymer ?
#
loop_
_entity_poly.entity_id
_entity_poly.type
_entity_poly.pdbx_seq_one_letter_code
_entity_poly.pdbx_strand_id
1 'polypeptide(L)'
;MLNRLNGDKRLKEVKLDNHGLPSEAAVEARMRPGGFSRAGFLGPNEKLREVTAADAETLRNLNLTYADIASRLDALIAAAEASPAHQARLGPLECEVRVHQGFQICPWAPDPHQAQCSAGQGVRHGSVDWRLTNLTTGEEMKGPGLIVHLIRDHHFFEGPMSPNRVDPFQLAHLLGFF
;
A
#
# COMPACT_ATOMS: atom_id res chain seq x y z
N MET A 1 -52.46 -0.72 -13.97
CA MET A 1 -51.93 0.30 -14.91
C MET A 1 -50.47 0.52 -14.57
N LEU A 2 -49.60 0.50 -15.57
CA LEU A 2 -48.15 0.36 -15.50
C LEU A 2 -47.41 1.56 -14.85
N ASN A 3 -46.30 1.23 -14.19
CA ASN A 3 -44.99 1.90 -14.09
C ASN A 3 -44.85 3.42 -14.30
N ARG A 4 -44.07 4.05 -13.41
CA ARG A 4 -42.76 4.68 -13.74
C ARG A 4 -42.08 5.21 -12.47
N LEU A 5 -40.99 4.57 -12.05
CA LEU A 5 -39.92 5.24 -11.32
C LEU A 5 -38.65 5.07 -12.15
N ASN A 6 -38.27 6.16 -12.83
CA ASN A 6 -36.98 6.31 -13.48
C ASN A 6 -35.91 6.48 -12.40
N GLY A 7 -34.90 5.62 -12.42
CA GLY A 7 -33.68 5.75 -11.65
C GLY A 7 -32.52 5.17 -12.44
N ASP A 8 -32.13 5.85 -13.53
CA ASP A 8 -30.89 5.57 -14.27
C ASP A 8 -29.70 5.98 -13.38
N LYS A 9 -29.26 5.04 -12.54
CA LYS A 9 -27.90 5.01 -12.00
C LYS A 9 -27.16 3.91 -12.74
N ARG A 10 -26.65 4.23 -13.93
CA ARG A 10 -25.58 3.48 -14.59
C ARG A 10 -24.37 3.40 -13.65
N LEU A 11 -24.32 2.32 -12.87
CA LEU A 11 -23.09 1.80 -12.29
C LEU A 11 -22.17 1.51 -13.48
N LYS A 12 -21.05 2.21 -13.57
CA LYS A 12 -20.03 1.92 -14.57
C LYS A 12 -19.49 0.52 -14.26
N GLU A 13 -19.85 -0.45 -15.09
CA GLU A 13 -19.31 -1.80 -15.04
C GLU A 13 -17.79 -1.74 -15.02
N VAL A 14 -17.19 -2.25 -13.94
CA VAL A 14 -15.76 -2.49 -13.85
C VAL A 14 -15.46 -3.58 -14.87
N LYS A 15 -14.75 -3.25 -15.95
CA LYS A 15 -14.22 -4.25 -16.88
C LYS A 15 -13.18 -5.09 -16.15
N LEU A 16 -13.61 -6.25 -15.66
CA LEU A 16 -12.77 -7.34 -15.20
C LEU A 16 -12.06 -7.92 -16.43
N ASP A 17 -10.78 -8.23 -16.31
CA ASP A 17 -10.08 -9.02 -17.33
C ASP A 17 -10.46 -10.51 -17.21
N ASN A 18 -10.03 -11.32 -18.18
CA ASN A 18 -10.40 -12.73 -18.34
C ASN A 18 -10.01 -13.67 -17.17
N HIS A 19 -9.50 -13.13 -16.06
CA HIS A 19 -9.03 -13.87 -14.89
C HIS A 19 -9.66 -13.41 -13.56
N GLY A 20 -10.65 -12.50 -13.60
CA GLY A 20 -11.34 -12.03 -12.38
C GLY A 20 -10.54 -10.99 -11.59
N LEU A 21 -9.48 -10.42 -12.17
CA LEU A 21 -8.72 -9.31 -11.61
C LEU A 21 -9.14 -7.99 -12.26
N PRO A 22 -9.00 -6.85 -11.57
CA PRO A 22 -9.25 -5.56 -12.17
C PRO A 22 -8.18 -5.24 -13.22
N SER A 23 -8.60 -4.74 -14.38
CA SER A 23 -7.67 -4.22 -15.39
C SER A 23 -6.79 -3.07 -14.84
N GLU A 24 -5.60 -2.86 -15.41
CA GLU A 24 -4.70 -1.76 -15.00
C GLU A 24 -5.41 -0.40 -14.97
N ALA A 25 -6.23 -0.09 -15.98
CA ALA A 25 -7.00 1.15 -16.01
C ALA A 25 -8.02 1.25 -14.86
N ALA A 26 -8.63 0.13 -14.45
CA ALA A 26 -9.52 0.12 -13.29
C ALA A 26 -8.75 0.31 -11.99
N VAL A 27 -7.57 -0.32 -11.85
CA VAL A 27 -6.68 -0.13 -10.70
C VAL A 27 -6.21 1.33 -10.62
N GLU A 28 -5.71 1.91 -11.71
CA GLU A 28 -5.30 3.31 -11.75
C GLU A 28 -6.44 4.26 -11.38
N ALA A 29 -7.66 4.02 -11.87
CA ALA A 29 -8.82 4.83 -11.54
C ALA A 29 -9.12 4.82 -10.02
N ARG A 30 -8.94 3.67 -9.36
CA ARG A 30 -9.07 3.54 -7.89
C ARG A 30 -7.94 4.29 -7.16
N MET A 31 -6.74 4.31 -7.74
CA MET A 31 -5.55 4.93 -7.15
C MET A 31 -5.50 6.46 -7.28
N ARG A 32 -6.29 7.08 -8.17
CA ARG A 32 -6.28 8.55 -8.33
C ARG A 32 -6.74 9.25 -7.04
N PRO A 33 -6.32 10.51 -6.83
CA PRO A 33 -6.85 11.33 -5.75
C PRO A 33 -8.38 11.41 -5.81
N GLY A 34 -9.05 11.13 -4.69
CA GLY A 34 -10.51 11.04 -4.60
C GLY A 34 -11.12 9.71 -5.05
N GLY A 35 -10.31 8.74 -5.50
CA GLY A 35 -10.74 7.37 -5.80
C GLY A 35 -10.99 6.58 -4.51
N PHE A 36 -10.01 5.77 -4.09
CA PHE A 36 -10.07 5.04 -2.82
C PHE A 36 -9.45 5.80 -1.65
N SER A 37 -8.62 6.80 -1.95
CA SER A 37 -8.00 7.69 -0.97
C SER A 37 -8.24 9.13 -1.38
N ARG A 38 -8.47 10.03 -0.41
CA ARG A 38 -8.57 11.48 -0.68
C ARG A 38 -7.30 12.00 -1.34
N ALA A 39 -6.13 11.53 -0.91
CA ALA A 39 -4.85 11.90 -1.48
C ALA A 39 -4.50 11.10 -2.74
N GLY A 40 -5.03 9.88 -2.86
CA GLY A 40 -4.65 8.92 -3.90
C GLY A 40 -3.42 8.10 -3.49
N PHE A 41 -3.21 7.01 -4.22
CA PHE A 41 -2.01 6.17 -4.18
C PHE A 41 -1.05 6.51 -5.33
N LEU A 42 -1.58 7.13 -6.40
CA LEU A 42 -0.83 7.71 -7.50
C LEU A 42 -1.15 9.20 -7.58
N GLY A 43 -0.18 9.98 -8.03
CA GLY A 43 -0.39 11.35 -8.47
C GLY A 43 -1.38 11.46 -9.63
N PRO A 44 -1.86 12.67 -9.96
CA PRO A 44 -2.91 12.86 -10.95
C PRO A 44 -2.59 12.29 -12.34
N ASN A 45 -1.32 12.31 -12.74
CA ASN A 45 -0.87 11.94 -14.09
C ASN A 45 0.11 10.75 -14.11
N GLU A 46 0.51 10.22 -12.96
CA GLU A 46 1.46 9.10 -12.89
C GLU A 46 0.86 7.83 -13.49
N LYS A 47 1.69 6.98 -14.10
CA LYS A 47 1.25 5.68 -14.63
C LYS A 47 1.74 4.55 -13.75
N LEU A 48 0.86 3.62 -13.39
CA LEU A 48 1.16 2.51 -12.50
C LEU A 48 2.36 1.72 -13.02
N ARG A 49 2.37 1.38 -14.32
CA ARG A 49 3.47 0.68 -14.97
C ARG A 49 4.81 1.43 -14.93
N GLU A 50 4.80 2.76 -14.97
CA GLU A 50 6.02 3.58 -14.98
C GLU A 50 6.59 3.67 -13.56
N VAL A 51 5.73 3.88 -12.56
CA VAL A 51 6.12 3.87 -11.14
C VAL A 51 6.70 2.52 -10.74
N THR A 52 5.98 1.43 -11.02
CA THR A 52 6.42 0.07 -10.66
C THR A 52 7.69 -0.35 -11.40
N ALA A 53 7.89 0.06 -12.66
CA ALA A 53 9.13 -0.20 -13.39
C ALA A 53 10.34 0.53 -12.80
N ALA A 54 10.19 1.79 -12.39
CA ALA A 54 11.24 2.58 -11.75
C ALA A 54 11.62 1.99 -10.38
N ASP A 55 10.62 1.57 -9.59
CA ASP A 55 10.85 0.91 -8.30
C ASP A 55 11.55 -0.44 -8.48
N ALA A 56 11.16 -1.22 -9.49
CA ALA A 56 11.81 -2.48 -9.83
C ALA A 56 13.30 -2.27 -10.20
N GLU A 57 13.62 -1.20 -10.93
CA GLU A 57 15.00 -0.85 -11.25
C GLU A 57 15.81 -0.51 -9.99
N THR A 58 15.21 0.25 -9.08
CA THR A 58 15.83 0.60 -7.79
C THR A 58 16.17 -0.66 -6.99
N LEU A 59 15.23 -1.59 -6.84
CA LEU A 59 15.49 -2.84 -6.11
C LEU A 59 16.55 -3.73 -6.78
N ARG A 60 16.54 -3.80 -8.13
CA ARG A 60 17.60 -4.50 -8.88
C ARG A 60 18.98 -3.92 -8.59
N ASN A 61 19.12 -2.60 -8.59
CA ASN A 61 20.39 -1.92 -8.33
C ASN A 61 20.87 -2.12 -6.88
N LEU A 62 19.94 -2.28 -5.94
CA LEU A 62 20.24 -2.58 -4.54
C LEU A 62 20.46 -4.07 -4.25
N ASN A 63 20.26 -4.95 -5.24
CA ASN A 63 20.24 -6.41 -5.08
C ASN A 63 19.26 -6.87 -3.97
N LEU A 64 18.08 -6.26 -3.94
CA LEU A 64 17.00 -6.57 -2.99
C LEU A 64 15.75 -7.07 -3.73
N THR A 65 14.93 -7.85 -3.02
CA THR A 65 13.61 -8.24 -3.48
C THR A 65 12.51 -7.47 -2.75
N TYR A 66 11.32 -7.42 -3.34
CA TYR A 66 10.11 -6.90 -2.67
C TYR A 66 9.84 -7.62 -1.34
N ALA A 67 10.10 -8.94 -1.30
CA ALA A 67 9.91 -9.77 -0.12
C ALA A 67 10.88 -9.39 1.01
N ASP A 68 12.12 -9.05 0.71
CA ASP A 68 13.11 -8.62 1.73
C ASP A 68 12.64 -7.37 2.46
N ILE A 69 12.24 -6.35 1.69
CA ILE A 69 11.77 -5.08 2.24
C ILE A 69 10.45 -5.27 2.99
N ALA A 70 9.46 -5.92 2.35
CA ALA A 70 8.15 -6.10 2.96
C ALA A 70 8.21 -6.93 4.23
N SER A 71 9.04 -7.99 4.28
CA SER A 71 9.14 -8.85 5.47
C SER A 71 9.78 -8.13 6.65
N ARG A 72 10.79 -7.29 6.40
CA ARG A 72 11.43 -6.53 7.48
C ARG A 72 10.50 -5.45 8.03
N LEU A 73 9.79 -4.74 7.17
CA LEU A 73 8.79 -3.75 7.57
C LEU A 73 7.61 -4.41 8.31
N ASP A 74 7.09 -5.53 7.80
CA ASP A 74 6.01 -6.30 8.42
C ASP A 74 6.36 -6.75 9.84
N ALA A 75 7.57 -7.25 10.07
CA ALA A 75 8.02 -7.69 11.39
C ALA A 75 8.02 -6.54 12.42
N LEU A 76 8.46 -5.34 12.01
CA LEU A 76 8.46 -4.15 12.87
C LEU A 76 7.04 -3.69 13.21
N ILE A 77 6.17 -3.58 12.20
CA ILE A 77 4.78 -3.16 12.39
C ILE A 77 4.03 -4.18 13.24
N ALA A 78 4.16 -5.48 12.95
CA ALA A 78 3.51 -6.53 13.70
C ALA A 78 3.95 -6.56 15.18
N ALA A 79 5.25 -6.36 15.45
CA ALA A 79 5.74 -6.27 16.82
C ALA A 79 5.17 -5.05 17.55
N ALA A 80 5.09 -3.90 16.88
CA ALA A 80 4.52 -2.69 17.45
C ALA A 80 3.01 -2.82 17.69
N GLU A 81 2.25 -3.40 16.75
CA GLU A 81 0.82 -3.65 16.89
C GLU A 81 0.48 -4.61 18.05
N ALA A 82 1.30 -5.65 18.26
CA ALA A 82 1.12 -6.61 19.34
C ALA A 82 1.49 -6.03 20.72
N SER A 83 2.24 -4.92 20.77
CA SER A 83 2.65 -4.27 22.00
C SER A 83 1.52 -3.42 22.59
N PRO A 84 1.24 -3.49 23.91
CA PRO A 84 0.25 -2.62 24.56
C PRO A 84 0.56 -1.12 24.43
N ALA A 85 1.83 -0.76 24.24
CA ALA A 85 2.26 0.62 24.04
C ALA A 85 2.15 1.07 22.58
N HIS A 86 1.79 0.17 21.65
CA HIS A 86 1.84 0.40 20.21
C HIS A 86 3.23 0.81 19.70
N GLN A 87 4.27 0.26 20.33
CA GLN A 87 5.66 0.52 20.02
C GLN A 87 6.48 -0.76 20.17
N ALA A 88 7.47 -0.93 19.29
CA ALA A 88 8.43 -2.02 19.38
C ALA A 88 9.80 -1.57 18.87
N ARG A 89 10.84 -2.27 19.34
CA ARG A 89 12.22 -2.04 18.94
C ARG A 89 12.87 -3.35 18.50
N LEU A 90 13.43 -3.37 17.29
CA LEU A 90 14.20 -4.50 16.76
C LEU A 90 15.59 -4.01 16.34
N GLY A 91 16.59 -4.27 17.18
CA GLY A 91 17.94 -3.72 16.99
C GLY A 91 17.94 -2.19 17.04
N PRO A 92 18.52 -1.48 16.05
CA PRO A 92 18.53 -0.01 16.02
C PRO A 92 17.20 0.59 15.56
N LEU A 93 16.24 -0.24 15.13
CA LEU A 93 14.98 0.23 14.54
C LEU A 93 13.91 0.30 15.61
N GLU A 94 13.30 1.47 15.75
CA GLU A 94 12.13 1.71 16.60
C GLU A 94 10.91 1.99 15.74
N CYS A 95 9.84 1.25 15.96
CA CYS A 95 8.59 1.38 15.23
C CYS A 95 7.46 1.74 16.20
N GLU A 96 6.70 2.77 15.86
CA GLU A 96 5.47 3.14 16.52
C GLU A 96 4.31 2.98 15.54
N VAL A 97 3.15 2.55 16.04
CA VAL A 97 1.94 2.41 15.23
C VAL A 97 0.79 3.20 15.81
N ARG A 98 -0.05 3.73 14.92
CA ARG A 98 -1.34 4.33 15.27
C ARG A 98 -2.44 3.51 14.61
N VAL A 99 -3.32 2.93 15.42
CA VAL A 99 -4.47 2.15 14.96
C VAL A 99 -5.68 3.06 14.75
N HIS A 100 -6.38 2.85 13.64
CA HIS A 100 -7.60 3.57 13.27
C HIS A 100 -8.82 2.65 13.30
N GLN A 101 -10.01 3.23 13.47
CA GLN A 101 -11.30 2.50 13.50
C GLN A 101 -11.77 2.02 12.12
N GLY A 102 -11.01 2.31 11.05
CA GLY A 102 -11.28 1.86 9.69
C GLY A 102 -10.01 1.33 9.03
N PHE A 103 -10.15 0.81 7.82
CA PHE A 103 -9.04 0.22 7.08
C PHE A 103 -8.96 0.78 5.65
N GLN A 104 -7.75 0.74 5.10
CA GLN A 104 -7.52 1.04 3.70
C GLN A 104 -7.84 -0.20 2.84
N ILE A 105 -8.46 0.04 1.69
CA ILE A 105 -8.78 -0.99 0.70
C ILE A 105 -7.63 -1.08 -0.30
N CYS A 106 -7.16 -2.30 -0.56
CA CYS A 106 -6.19 -2.54 -1.62
C CYS A 106 -6.81 -2.20 -3.01
N PRO A 107 -6.16 -1.36 -3.84
CA PRO A 107 -6.66 -1.02 -5.18
C PRO A 107 -6.86 -2.22 -6.12
N TRP A 108 -6.16 -3.33 -5.88
CA TRP A 108 -6.27 -4.59 -6.62
C TRP A 108 -7.36 -5.54 -6.11
N ALA A 109 -8.07 -5.20 -5.02
CA ALA A 109 -9.16 -6.03 -4.53
C ALA A 109 -10.17 -6.32 -5.66
N PRO A 110 -10.52 -7.60 -5.93
CA PRO A 110 -11.41 -7.95 -7.02
C PRO A 110 -12.81 -7.37 -6.80
N ASP A 111 -13.33 -7.48 -5.57
CA ASP A 111 -14.56 -6.83 -5.13
C ASP A 111 -14.31 -5.96 -3.88
N PRO A 112 -13.89 -4.69 -4.06
CA PRO A 112 -13.53 -3.79 -2.97
C PRO A 112 -14.71 -3.40 -2.06
N HIS A 113 -15.95 -3.72 -2.43
CA HIS A 113 -17.14 -3.45 -1.62
C HIS A 113 -17.53 -4.62 -0.72
N GLN A 114 -17.05 -5.83 -1.03
CA GLN A 114 -17.43 -7.05 -0.33
C GLN A 114 -16.25 -7.73 0.38
N ALA A 115 -15.03 -7.58 -0.15
CA ALA A 115 -13.86 -8.28 0.37
C ALA A 115 -12.57 -7.47 0.22
N GLN A 116 -11.63 -7.74 1.14
CA GLN A 116 -10.24 -7.32 0.98
C GLN A 116 -9.54 -8.13 -0.11
N CYS A 117 -8.43 -7.59 -0.63
CA CYS A 117 -7.58 -8.34 -1.54
C CYS A 117 -7.06 -9.61 -0.85
N SER A 118 -7.15 -10.74 -1.57
CA SER A 118 -6.69 -12.06 -1.12
C SER A 118 -5.36 -12.47 -1.76
N ALA A 119 -4.69 -11.57 -2.50
CA ALA A 119 -3.38 -11.85 -3.08
C ALA A 119 -2.36 -12.16 -1.98
N GLY A 120 -1.49 -13.14 -2.23
CA GLY A 120 -0.50 -13.60 -1.27
C GLY A 120 -1.13 -14.11 0.02
N GLN A 121 -0.80 -13.46 1.14
CA GLN A 121 -1.35 -13.78 2.46
C GLN A 121 -2.54 -12.88 2.85
N GLY A 122 -3.05 -12.10 1.89
CA GLY A 122 -4.09 -11.11 2.12
C GLY A 122 -3.59 -9.83 2.80
N VAL A 123 -4.48 -8.84 2.91
CA VAL A 123 -4.18 -7.55 3.53
C VAL A 123 -3.94 -7.71 5.04
N ARG A 124 -2.78 -7.22 5.50
CA ARG A 124 -2.45 -7.02 6.91
C ARG A 124 -2.21 -5.53 7.17
N HIS A 125 -2.33 -5.12 8.44
CA HIS A 125 -1.98 -3.76 8.89
C HIS A 125 -2.78 -2.65 8.20
N GLY A 126 -3.90 -2.97 7.54
CA GLY A 126 -4.68 -2.02 6.74
C GLY A 126 -5.32 -0.89 7.55
N SER A 127 -5.39 -1.04 8.87
CA SER A 127 -5.95 -0.06 9.81
C SER A 127 -4.89 0.74 10.57
N VAL A 128 -3.60 0.61 10.24
CA VAL A 128 -2.54 1.32 10.96
C VAL A 128 -1.78 2.30 10.08
N ASP A 129 -1.28 3.36 10.69
CA ASP A 129 -0.14 4.11 10.19
C ASP A 129 1.07 3.81 11.08
N TRP A 130 2.26 3.74 10.49
CA TRP A 130 3.50 3.50 11.21
C TRP A 130 4.46 4.68 11.10
N ARG A 131 5.32 4.81 12.10
CA ARG A 131 6.50 5.68 12.12
C ARG A 131 7.69 4.82 12.51
N LEU A 132 8.71 4.81 11.67
CA LEU A 132 9.92 4.02 11.83
C LEU A 132 11.11 4.96 11.94
N THR A 133 11.90 4.77 12.99
CA THR A 133 13.12 5.52 13.25
C THR A 133 14.31 4.58 13.31
N ASN A 134 15.38 4.88 12.57
CA ASN A 134 16.66 4.22 12.73
C ASN A 134 17.51 5.01 13.73
N LEU A 135 17.71 4.46 14.92
CA LEU A 135 18.38 5.13 16.03
C LEU A 135 19.90 5.23 15.85
N THR A 136 20.47 4.56 14.84
CA THR A 136 21.87 4.72 14.46
C THR A 136 22.06 5.92 13.53
N THR A 137 21.19 6.11 12.54
CA THR A 137 21.30 7.20 11.55
C THR A 137 20.51 8.45 11.94
N GLY A 138 19.51 8.31 12.83
CA GLY A 138 18.54 9.35 13.17
C GLY A 138 17.46 9.58 12.10
N GLU A 139 17.47 8.79 11.02
CA GLU A 139 16.48 8.90 9.96
C GLU A 139 15.12 8.37 10.40
N GLU A 140 14.06 8.96 9.84
CA GLU A 140 12.68 8.59 10.12
C GLU A 140 11.91 8.47 8.79
N MET A 141 10.99 7.50 8.74
CA MET A 141 9.97 7.41 7.70
C MET A 141 8.62 7.07 8.35
N LYS A 142 7.54 7.46 7.67
CA LYS A 142 6.18 7.08 8.04
C LYS A 142 5.45 6.56 6.81
N GLY A 143 4.42 5.75 7.04
CA GLY A 143 3.58 5.27 5.96
C GLY A 143 2.34 4.54 6.45
N PRO A 144 1.43 4.19 5.55
CA PRO A 144 0.27 3.37 5.86
C PRO A 144 0.70 1.89 6.01
N GLY A 145 0.06 1.14 6.89
CA GLY A 145 0.35 -0.29 7.09
C GLY A 145 -0.03 -1.15 5.88
N LEU A 146 -1.03 -0.73 5.09
CA LEU A 146 -1.40 -1.37 3.82
C LEU A 146 -0.20 -1.51 2.87
N ILE A 147 0.80 -0.62 2.96
CA ILE A 147 1.97 -0.62 2.07
C ILE A 147 2.73 -1.94 2.07
N VAL A 148 2.73 -2.68 3.19
CA VAL A 148 3.40 -3.99 3.28
C VAL A 148 2.81 -4.97 2.26
N HIS A 149 1.48 -5.01 2.14
CA HIS A 149 0.80 -5.84 1.16
C HIS A 149 1.03 -5.33 -0.27
N LEU A 150 0.98 -4.01 -0.48
CA LEU A 150 1.20 -3.42 -1.81
C LEU A 150 2.61 -3.69 -2.34
N ILE A 151 3.63 -3.60 -1.48
CA ILE A 151 5.01 -3.94 -1.84
C ILE A 151 5.12 -5.43 -2.13
N ARG A 152 4.67 -6.28 -1.21
CA ARG A 152 4.88 -7.73 -1.27
C ARG A 152 4.17 -8.38 -2.46
N ASP A 153 2.89 -8.05 -2.65
CA ASP A 153 2.00 -8.80 -3.53
C ASP A 153 1.67 -8.04 -4.83
N HIS A 154 1.92 -6.72 -4.85
CA HIS A 154 1.64 -5.86 -5.99
C HIS A 154 2.84 -5.02 -6.46
N HIS A 155 4.01 -5.22 -5.86
CA HIS A 155 5.27 -4.58 -6.25
C HIS A 155 5.20 -3.05 -6.31
N PHE A 156 4.39 -2.44 -5.45
CA PHE A 156 4.02 -1.04 -5.53
C PHE A 156 4.29 -0.30 -4.21
N PHE A 157 5.10 0.75 -4.31
CA PHE A 157 5.54 1.58 -3.19
C PHE A 157 4.77 2.90 -3.05
N GLU A 158 3.60 2.98 -3.70
CA GLU A 158 2.87 4.23 -4.01
C GLU A 158 3.58 5.15 -5.00
N GLY A 159 2.86 6.07 -5.61
CA GLY A 159 3.40 7.01 -6.60
C GLY A 159 4.26 8.11 -5.97
N PRO A 160 5.33 8.60 -6.63
CA PRO A 160 6.19 9.67 -6.11
C PRO A 160 5.46 10.94 -5.63
N MET A 161 4.32 11.28 -6.23
CA MET A 161 3.48 12.42 -5.81
C MET A 161 2.48 12.08 -4.70
N SER A 162 2.34 10.81 -4.30
CA SER A 162 1.51 10.43 -3.15
C SER A 162 2.18 10.89 -1.85
N PRO A 163 1.44 11.51 -0.91
CA PRO A 163 2.00 11.84 0.40
C PRO A 163 2.31 10.61 1.26
N ASN A 164 1.83 9.43 0.84
CA ASN A 164 2.05 8.15 1.49
C ASN A 164 3.12 7.31 0.78
N ARG A 165 3.84 7.87 -0.21
CA ARG A 165 4.99 7.22 -0.88
C ARG A 165 5.97 6.70 0.16
N VAL A 166 6.32 5.44 0.02
CA VAL A 166 7.37 4.78 0.79
C VAL A 166 8.49 4.46 -0.18
N ASP A 167 9.39 5.41 -0.40
CA ASP A 167 10.42 5.25 -1.43
C ASP A 167 11.31 4.01 -1.18
N PRO A 168 11.51 3.12 -2.17
CA PRO A 168 12.22 1.85 -1.95
C PRO A 168 13.69 2.04 -1.59
N PHE A 169 14.36 3.07 -2.14
CA PHE A 169 15.75 3.35 -1.79
C PHE A 169 15.85 3.85 -0.34
N GLN A 170 15.04 4.86 0.00
CA GLN A 170 15.03 5.42 1.35
C GLN A 170 14.62 4.40 2.40
N LEU A 171 13.61 3.56 2.11
CA LEU A 171 13.18 2.51 3.04
C LEU A 171 14.27 1.45 3.22
N ALA A 172 14.96 1.03 2.15
CA ALA A 172 16.05 0.07 2.25
C ALA A 172 17.23 0.62 3.08
N HIS A 173 17.61 1.88 2.88
CA HIS A 173 18.63 2.55 3.69
C HIS A 173 18.20 2.67 5.15
N LEU A 174 16.98 3.15 5.41
CA LEU A 174 16.43 3.29 6.77
C LEU A 174 16.42 1.94 7.50
N LEU A 175 16.01 0.87 6.80
CA LEU A 175 16.04 -0.47 7.34
C LEU A 175 17.48 -0.95 7.59
N GLY A 176 18.49 -0.37 6.96
CA GLY A 176 19.89 -0.75 7.15
C GLY A 176 20.24 -1.99 6.32
N PHE A 177 19.91 -1.96 5.03
CA PHE A 177 20.41 -2.92 4.05
C PHE A 177 21.79 -2.53 3.49
N PHE A 178 22.19 -1.27 3.62
CA PHE A 178 23.49 -0.72 3.23
C PHE A 178 23.81 0.53 4.05
#